data_AF-A0A7V7JJH7-F1
#
_entry.id   AF-A0A7V7JJH7-F1
#
_cell.length_a   1.000
_cell.length_b   1.000
_cell.length_c   1.000
_cell.angle_alpha   90.00
_cell.angle_beta   90.00
_cell.angle_gamma   90.00
#
_symmetry.space_group_name_H-M   'P 1'
#
loop_
_entity.id
_entity.type
_entity.pdbx_description
1 polymer ?
#
loop_
_entity_poly.entity_id
_entity_poly.type
_entity_poly.pdbx_seq_one_letter_code
_entity_poly.pdbx_strand_id
1 'polypeptide(L)'
;MISIANAAEHAAGHAEHVGFFSDPETWVAITWLIVVGLLARPVFRGITAGLDLRREKIRARIEEAERLRTEAQELLSTYQRKQREALAEAKDIIAHAKAEAERHAAQATRDLEDLLRRREHQAMERIAQAEAEAVRDVRNTAVDIAMTATQRLIADKMPAAQAAALVDAAIKDLPDRLH
;
A
#
# COMPACT_ATOMS: atom_id res chain seq x y z
N MET A 1 41.68 -9.11 -84.51
CA MET A 1 42.32 -7.79 -84.65
C MET A 1 42.93 -7.42 -83.30
N ILE A 2 44.26 -7.27 -83.26
CA ILE A 2 45.09 -6.69 -82.19
C ILE A 2 44.99 -7.47 -80.85
N SER A 3 45.94 -8.31 -80.43
CA SER A 3 47.37 -8.04 -80.27
C SER A 3 48.10 -9.39 -80.09
N ILE A 4 48.93 -9.78 -81.07
CA ILE A 4 49.82 -10.95 -81.02
C ILE A 4 51.26 -10.46 -80.71
N ALA A 5 51.40 -9.34 -80.00
CA ALA A 5 52.67 -8.60 -79.94
C ALA A 5 53.41 -8.69 -78.59
N ASN A 6 53.04 -9.58 -77.67
CA ASN A 6 53.65 -9.59 -76.32
C ASN A 6 54.14 -10.96 -75.82
N ALA A 7 54.32 -11.93 -76.72
CA ALA A 7 54.76 -13.29 -76.35
C ALA A 7 56.19 -13.63 -76.82
N ALA A 8 56.94 -12.66 -77.35
CA ALA A 8 58.22 -12.90 -78.02
C ALA A 8 59.42 -12.15 -77.41
N GLU A 9 59.30 -11.51 -76.24
CA GLU A 9 60.39 -10.73 -75.63
C GLU A 9 61.12 -11.41 -74.45
N HIS A 10 60.75 -12.65 -74.07
CA HIS A 10 61.33 -13.34 -72.91
C HIS A 10 62.13 -14.62 -73.23
N ALA A 11 62.74 -14.71 -74.41
CA ALA A 11 63.51 -15.90 -74.77
C ALA A 11 64.71 -15.62 -75.68
N ALA A 12 65.58 -14.65 -75.34
CA ALA A 12 66.95 -14.61 -75.84
C ALA A 12 67.77 -13.54 -75.09
N GLY A 13 68.42 -13.93 -74.00
CA GLY A 13 69.40 -13.11 -73.29
C GLY A 13 70.55 -14.00 -72.85
N HIS A 14 71.67 -13.89 -73.56
CA HIS A 14 72.86 -14.70 -73.40
C HIS A 14 73.51 -14.55 -72.03
N ALA A 15 74.05 -15.66 -71.52
CA ALA A 15 75.08 -15.66 -70.48
C ALA A 15 76.37 -15.03 -71.03
N GLU A 16 76.45 -13.70 -70.99
CA GLU A 16 77.72 -13.00 -70.93
C GLU A 16 77.94 -12.55 -69.48
N HIS A 17 79.12 -12.81 -68.93
CA HIS A 17 79.56 -12.20 -67.67
C HIS A 17 79.91 -10.72 -67.93
N VAL A 18 78.92 -9.92 -68.31
CA VAL A 18 78.93 -8.48 -68.04
C VAL A 18 78.83 -8.33 -66.52
N GLY A 19 79.69 -7.48 -65.94
CA GLY A 19 79.81 -7.38 -64.49
C GLY A 19 78.45 -7.23 -63.82
N PHE A 20 78.28 -7.82 -62.64
CA PHE A 20 77.04 -7.81 -61.84
C PHE A 20 76.36 -6.42 -61.73
N PHE A 21 77.09 -5.34 -61.99
CA PHE A 21 76.65 -3.96 -61.93
C PHE A 21 76.18 -3.35 -63.27
N SER A 22 76.22 -4.10 -64.38
CA SER A 22 75.93 -3.62 -65.74
C SER A 22 74.57 -4.07 -66.30
N ASP A 23 73.88 -4.98 -65.60
CA ASP A 23 72.57 -5.49 -65.99
C ASP A 23 71.43 -4.66 -65.34
N PRO A 24 70.53 -4.02 -66.11
CA PRO A 24 69.41 -3.24 -65.58
C PRO A 24 68.53 -3.99 -64.57
N GLU A 25 68.40 -5.31 -64.70
CA GLU A 25 67.58 -6.13 -63.80
C GLU A 25 68.12 -6.12 -62.36
N THR A 26 69.44 -6.03 -62.18
CA THR A 26 70.07 -5.97 -60.85
C THR A 26 69.76 -4.67 -60.10
N TRP A 27 69.75 -3.53 -60.79
CA TRP A 27 69.36 -2.25 -60.21
C TRP A 27 67.86 -2.18 -59.88
N VAL A 28 67.01 -2.84 -60.68
CA VAL A 28 65.57 -3.01 -60.35
C VAL A 28 65.40 -3.86 -59.09
N ALA A 29 66.14 -4.96 -58.94
CA ALA A 29 66.10 -5.79 -57.74
C ALA A 29 66.61 -5.03 -56.49
N ILE A 30 67.69 -4.25 -56.62
CA ILE A 30 68.23 -3.42 -55.52
C ILE A 30 67.22 -2.34 -55.11
N THR A 31 66.63 -1.62 -56.07
CA THR A 31 65.62 -0.59 -55.76
C THR A 31 64.36 -1.20 -55.14
N TRP A 32 63.91 -2.36 -55.61
CA TRP A 32 62.81 -3.11 -54.98
C TRP A 32 63.13 -3.50 -53.54
N LEU A 33 64.32 -4.03 -53.26
CA LEU A 33 64.75 -4.38 -51.90
C LEU A 33 64.85 -3.16 -50.98
N ILE A 34 65.35 -2.02 -51.46
CA ILE A 34 65.41 -0.78 -50.69
C ILE A 34 64.00 -0.27 -50.37
N VAL A 35 63.09 -0.27 -51.34
CA VAL A 35 61.69 0.15 -51.15
C VAL A 35 60.97 -0.77 -50.17
N VAL A 36 61.11 -2.09 -50.33
CA VAL A 36 60.55 -3.09 -49.41
C VAL A 36 61.14 -2.95 -48.01
N GLY A 37 62.45 -2.76 -47.88
CA GLY A 37 63.11 -2.54 -46.59
C GLY A 37 62.61 -1.28 -45.87
N LEU A 38 62.43 -0.18 -46.61
CA LEU A 38 61.92 1.08 -46.06
C LEU A 38 60.44 1.00 -45.67
N LEU A 39 59.62 0.29 -46.46
CA LEU A 39 58.17 0.15 -46.24
C LEU A 39 57.78 -0.99 -45.29
N ALA A 40 58.61 -2.02 -45.13
CA ALA A 40 58.28 -3.18 -44.30
C ALA A 40 57.97 -2.78 -42.85
N ARG A 41 58.78 -1.90 -42.26
CA ARG A 41 58.59 -1.44 -40.87
C ARG A 41 57.28 -0.67 -40.65
N PRO A 42 56.92 0.37 -41.42
CA PRO A 42 55.65 1.08 -41.22
C PRO A 42 54.43 0.20 -41.54
N VAL A 43 54.49 -0.65 -42.57
CA VAL A 43 53.39 -1.56 -42.92
C VAL A 43 53.13 -2.57 -41.80
N PHE A 44 54.19 -3.21 -41.27
CA PHE A 44 54.05 -4.18 -40.19
C PHE A 44 53.53 -3.53 -38.90
N ARG A 45 53.98 -2.30 -38.59
CA ARG A 45 53.44 -1.51 -37.46
C ARG A 45 51.97 -1.13 -37.64
N GLY A 46 51.55 -0.76 -38.86
CA GLY A 46 50.15 -0.44 -39.14
C GLY A 46 49.21 -1.64 -38.97
N ILE A 47 49.62 -2.82 -39.46
CA ILE A 47 48.83 -4.06 -39.33
C ILE A 47 48.73 -4.49 -37.87
N THR A 48 49.85 -4.49 -37.14
CA THR A 48 49.87 -4.87 -35.72
C THR A 48 49.02 -3.91 -34.87
N ALA A 49 49.17 -2.59 -35.06
CA ALA A 49 48.36 -1.60 -34.36
C ALA A 49 46.85 -1.75 -34.66
N GLY A 50 46.47 -2.05 -35.91
CA GLY A 50 45.08 -2.29 -36.27
C GLY A 50 44.49 -3.55 -35.63
N LEU A 51 45.29 -4.62 -35.52
CA LEU A 51 44.90 -5.84 -34.81
C LEU A 51 44.80 -5.61 -33.31
N ASP A 52 45.72 -4.89 -32.71
CA ASP A 52 45.72 -4.57 -31.28
C ASP A 52 44.50 -3.72 -30.92
N LEU A 53 44.18 -2.68 -31.70
CA LEU A 53 42.97 -1.88 -31.51
C LEU A 53 41.68 -2.73 -31.58
N ARG A 54 41.62 -3.68 -32.52
CA ARG A 54 40.48 -4.62 -32.60
C ARG A 54 40.41 -5.52 -31.39
N ARG A 55 41.54 -6.05 -30.91
CA ARG A 55 41.59 -6.89 -29.70
C ARG A 55 41.11 -6.11 -28.49
N GLU A 56 41.60 -4.88 -28.28
CA GLU A 56 41.16 -4.01 -27.19
C GLU A 56 39.66 -3.74 -27.26
N LYS A 57 39.12 -3.42 -28.44
CA LYS A 57 37.69 -3.17 -28.63
C LYS A 57 36.83 -4.41 -28.33
N ILE A 58 37.29 -5.60 -28.74
CA ILE A 58 36.59 -6.85 -28.43
C ILE A 58 36.65 -7.13 -26.94
N ARG A 59 37.82 -6.97 -26.31
CA ARG A 59 38.01 -7.15 -24.88
C ARG A 59 37.10 -6.22 -24.07
N ALA A 60 37.07 -4.93 -24.39
CA ALA A 60 36.22 -3.95 -23.73
C ALA A 60 34.72 -4.32 -23.84
N ARG A 61 34.27 -4.82 -25.01
CA ARG A 61 32.88 -5.28 -25.20
C ARG A 61 32.55 -6.53 -24.38
N ILE A 62 33.49 -7.47 -24.25
CA ILE A 62 33.30 -8.66 -23.43
C ILE A 62 33.23 -8.27 -21.95
N GLU A 63 34.15 -7.42 -21.48
CA GLU A 63 34.16 -6.91 -20.10
C GLU A 63 32.86 -6.14 -19.77
N GLU A 64 32.37 -5.32 -20.71
CA GLU A 64 31.08 -4.63 -20.55
C GLU A 64 29.89 -5.61 -20.52
N ALA A 65 29.88 -6.62 -21.39
CA ALA A 65 28.83 -7.63 -21.41
C ALA A 65 28.82 -8.48 -20.12
N GLU A 66 30.00 -8.84 -19.60
CA GLU A 66 30.13 -9.55 -18.32
C GLU A 66 29.65 -8.67 -17.16
N ARG A 67 30.03 -7.39 -17.14
CA ARG A 67 29.54 -6.43 -16.13
C ARG A 67 28.02 -6.33 -16.16
N LEU A 68 27.42 -6.10 -17.34
CA LEU A 68 25.97 -6.03 -17.52
C LEU A 68 25.26 -7.32 -17.09
N ARG A 69 25.85 -8.49 -17.36
CA ARG A 69 25.31 -9.77 -16.91
C ARG A 69 25.30 -9.88 -15.40
N THR A 70 26.40 -9.51 -14.74
CA THR A 70 26.51 -9.53 -13.27
C THR A 70 25.50 -8.56 -12.65
N GLU A 71 25.41 -7.32 -13.16
CA GLU A 71 24.43 -6.33 -12.70
C GLU A 71 22.98 -6.84 -12.86
N ALA A 72 22.66 -7.45 -14.00
CA ALA A 72 21.33 -8.02 -14.23
C ALA A 72 21.02 -9.19 -13.28
N GLN A 73 22.00 -10.04 -12.98
CA GLN A 73 21.86 -11.14 -12.02
C GLN A 73 21.66 -10.62 -10.59
N GLU A 74 22.43 -9.62 -10.17
CA GLU A 74 22.28 -8.97 -8.87
C GLU A 74 20.91 -8.29 -8.74
N LEU A 75 20.48 -7.57 -9.78
CA LEU A 75 19.18 -6.92 -9.83
C LEU A 75 18.05 -7.94 -9.73
N LEU A 76 18.11 -9.03 -10.51
CA LEU A 76 17.12 -10.11 -10.45
C LEU A 76 17.03 -10.71 -9.04
N SER A 77 18.17 -11.01 -8.42
CA SER A 77 18.20 -11.56 -7.06
C SER A 77 17.57 -10.60 -6.04
N THR A 78 17.85 -9.30 -6.19
CA THR A 78 17.29 -8.25 -5.33
C THR A 78 15.78 -8.13 -5.51
N TYR A 79 15.27 -8.14 -6.74
CA TYR A 79 13.84 -8.09 -6.99
C TYR A 79 13.12 -9.34 -6.49
N GLN A 80 13.71 -10.53 -6.66
CA GLN A 80 13.14 -11.76 -6.10
C GLN A 80 13.09 -11.74 -4.57
N ARG A 81 14.12 -11.22 -3.92
CA ARG A 81 14.11 -11.01 -2.46
C ARG A 81 13.02 -10.02 -2.05
N LYS A 82 12.98 -8.84 -2.68
CA LYS A 82 11.94 -7.82 -2.41
C LYS A 82 10.53 -8.36 -2.64
N GLN A 83 10.33 -9.18 -3.67
CA GLN A 83 9.03 -9.82 -3.93
C GLN A 83 8.63 -10.76 -2.79
N ARG A 84 9.56 -11.60 -2.32
CA ARG A 84 9.28 -12.50 -1.19
C ARG A 84 9.00 -11.75 0.10
N GLU A 85 9.78 -10.70 0.38
CA GLU A 85 9.58 -9.81 1.53
C GLU A 85 8.22 -9.12 1.46
N ALA A 86 7.87 -8.52 0.32
CA ALA A 86 6.58 -7.86 0.12
C ALA A 86 5.39 -8.85 0.25
N LEU A 87 5.54 -10.09 -0.23
CA LEU A 87 4.52 -11.12 -0.05
C LEU A 87 4.38 -11.57 1.41
N ALA A 88 5.49 -11.64 2.15
CA ALA A 88 5.47 -11.95 3.58
C ALA A 88 4.82 -10.82 4.38
N GLU A 89 5.20 -9.58 4.11
CA GLU A 89 4.65 -8.38 4.74
C GLU A 89 3.16 -8.22 4.44
N ALA A 90 2.72 -8.45 3.19
CA ALA A 90 1.29 -8.43 2.85
C ALA A 90 0.49 -9.50 3.62
N LYS A 91 1.04 -10.71 3.79
CA LYS A 91 0.40 -11.76 4.61
C LYS A 91 0.31 -11.35 6.07
N ASP A 92 1.36 -10.74 6.59
CA ASP A 92 1.42 -10.27 7.97
C ASP A 92 0.41 -9.14 8.22
N ILE A 93 0.33 -8.16 7.31
CA ILE A 93 -0.69 -7.09 7.35
C ILE A 93 -2.10 -7.69 7.38
N ILE A 94 -2.39 -8.68 6.53
CA ILE A 94 -3.71 -9.32 6.49
C ILE A 94 -3.98 -10.09 7.80
N ALA A 95 -2.99 -10.78 8.34
CA ALA A 95 -3.12 -11.52 9.60
C ALA A 95 -3.38 -10.56 10.78
N HIS A 96 -2.61 -9.48 10.87
CA HIS A 96 -2.78 -8.42 11.85
C HIS A 96 -4.16 -7.76 11.73
N ALA A 97 -4.58 -7.37 10.52
CA ALA A 97 -5.88 -6.76 10.30
C ALA A 97 -7.05 -7.68 10.72
N LYS A 98 -6.93 -8.99 10.46
CA LYS A 98 -7.93 -9.97 10.92
C LYS A 98 -7.96 -10.09 12.43
N ALA A 99 -6.81 -10.22 13.08
CA ALA A 99 -6.72 -10.30 14.54
C ALA A 99 -7.27 -9.03 15.21
N GLU A 100 -6.99 -7.85 14.65
CA GLU A 100 -7.56 -6.60 15.13
C GLU A 100 -9.07 -6.53 14.91
N ALA A 101 -9.57 -6.94 13.74
CA ALA A 101 -10.99 -6.98 13.46
C ALA A 101 -11.74 -7.90 14.44
N GLU A 102 -11.19 -9.09 14.74
CA GLU A 102 -11.75 -10.02 15.72
C GLU A 102 -11.76 -9.41 17.14
N ARG A 103 -10.66 -8.75 17.54
CA ARG A 103 -10.58 -8.05 18.82
C ARG A 103 -11.60 -6.91 18.91
N HIS A 104 -11.75 -6.11 17.85
CA HIS A 104 -12.71 -5.02 17.78
C HIS A 104 -14.15 -5.54 17.81
N ALA A 105 -14.45 -6.62 17.10
CA ALA A 105 -15.76 -7.25 17.12
C ALA A 105 -16.09 -7.77 18.53
N ALA A 106 -15.18 -8.48 19.17
CA ALA A 106 -15.37 -8.98 20.54
C ALA A 106 -15.58 -7.84 21.56
N GLN A 107 -14.81 -6.74 21.43
CA GLN A 107 -15.00 -5.57 22.28
C GLN A 107 -16.35 -4.89 22.02
N ALA A 108 -16.72 -4.69 20.76
CA ALA A 108 -18.00 -4.09 20.39
C ALA A 108 -19.20 -4.93 20.88
N THR A 109 -19.11 -6.26 20.82
CA THR A 109 -20.14 -7.15 21.38
C THR A 109 -20.28 -6.96 22.88
N ARG A 110 -19.18 -6.91 23.64
CA ARG A 110 -19.20 -6.68 25.09
C ARG A 110 -19.80 -5.31 25.43
N ASP A 111 -19.37 -4.26 24.73
CA ASP A 111 -19.87 -2.91 24.94
C ASP A 111 -21.37 -2.82 24.62
N LEU A 112 -21.83 -3.52 23.58
CA LEU A 112 -23.24 -3.60 23.20
C LEU A 112 -24.07 -4.35 24.25
N GLU A 113 -23.59 -5.48 24.76
CA GLU A 113 -24.26 -6.23 25.84
C GLU A 113 -24.41 -5.35 27.09
N ASP A 114 -23.37 -4.62 27.47
CA ASP A 114 -23.39 -3.72 28.62
C ASP A 114 -24.34 -2.53 28.39
N LEU A 115 -24.38 -1.98 27.17
CA LEU A 115 -25.33 -0.93 26.78
C LEU A 115 -26.77 -1.44 26.84
N LEU A 116 -27.03 -2.64 26.34
CA LEU A 116 -28.35 -3.26 26.36
C LEU A 116 -28.82 -3.50 27.79
N ARG A 117 -27.97 -4.05 28.67
CA ARG A 117 -28.30 -4.23 30.09
C ARG A 117 -28.64 -2.91 30.79
N ARG A 118 -27.87 -1.85 30.53
CA ARG A 118 -28.18 -0.51 31.08
C ARG A 118 -29.49 0.04 30.55
N ARG A 119 -29.75 -0.12 29.25
CA ARG A 119 -31.00 0.32 28.60
C ARG A 119 -32.21 -0.43 29.12
N GLU A 120 -32.09 -1.74 29.33
CA GLU A 120 -33.11 -2.59 29.92
C GLU A 120 -33.43 -2.13 31.35
N HIS A 121 -32.41 -1.94 32.18
CA HIS A 121 -32.59 -1.45 33.54
C HIS A 121 -33.31 -0.10 33.58
N GLN A 122 -32.86 0.86 32.75
CA GLN A 122 -33.51 2.18 32.64
C GLN A 122 -34.96 2.08 32.16
N ALA A 123 -35.27 1.15 31.25
CA ALA A 123 -36.63 0.93 30.80
C ALA A 123 -37.50 0.34 31.91
N MET A 124 -36.97 -0.63 32.67
CA MET A 124 -37.65 -1.20 33.84
C MET A 124 -37.92 -0.15 34.92
N GLU A 125 -36.94 0.70 35.24
CA GLU A 125 -37.13 1.80 36.19
C GLU A 125 -38.21 2.77 35.75
N ARG A 126 -38.24 3.13 34.45
CA ARG A 126 -39.29 4.01 33.89
C ARG A 126 -40.67 3.38 33.95
N ILE A 127 -40.78 2.07 33.67
CA ILE A 127 -42.04 1.34 33.77
C ILE A 127 -42.51 1.33 35.23
N ALA A 128 -41.64 1.00 36.18
CA ALA A 128 -41.98 1.00 37.60
C ALA A 128 -42.41 2.40 38.10
N GLN A 129 -41.75 3.45 37.64
CA GLN A 129 -42.16 4.83 37.94
C GLN A 129 -43.54 5.16 37.36
N ALA A 130 -43.80 4.82 36.11
CA ALA A 130 -45.08 5.05 35.45
C ALA A 130 -46.22 4.23 36.09
N GLU A 131 -45.95 2.99 36.52
CA GLU A 131 -46.91 2.17 37.26
C GLU A 131 -47.27 2.79 38.62
N ALA A 132 -46.26 3.27 39.36
CA ALA A 132 -46.48 3.92 40.64
C ALA A 132 -47.27 5.23 40.50
N GLU A 133 -47.01 6.00 39.44
CA GLU A 133 -47.76 7.20 39.09
C GLU A 133 -49.21 6.86 38.72
N ALA A 134 -49.44 5.89 37.84
CA ALA A 134 -50.77 5.44 37.45
C ALA A 134 -51.60 4.95 38.65
N VAL A 135 -51.00 4.19 39.57
CA VAL A 135 -51.68 3.75 40.81
C VAL A 135 -52.06 4.94 41.69
N ARG A 136 -51.20 5.95 41.77
CA ARG A 136 -51.47 7.17 42.53
C ARG A 136 -52.62 7.96 41.91
N ASP A 137 -52.65 8.08 40.58
CA ASP A 137 -53.70 8.79 39.84
C ASP A 137 -55.07 8.12 39.99
N VAL A 138 -55.12 6.78 39.89
CA VAL A 138 -56.36 6.02 40.14
C VAL A 138 -56.85 6.22 41.57
N ARG A 139 -55.94 6.20 42.55
CA ARG A 139 -56.29 6.44 43.96
C ARG A 139 -56.83 7.85 44.18
N ASN A 140 -56.18 8.86 43.62
CA ASN A 140 -56.62 10.26 43.73
C ASN A 140 -58.00 10.44 43.10
N THR A 141 -58.21 9.88 41.90
CA THR A 141 -59.51 9.90 41.22
C THR A 141 -60.61 9.23 42.07
N ALA A 142 -60.30 8.09 42.70
CA ALA A 142 -61.25 7.41 43.57
C ALA A 142 -61.58 8.24 44.83
N VAL A 143 -60.59 8.91 45.43
CA VAL A 143 -60.79 9.84 46.55
C VAL A 143 -61.68 11.01 46.13
N ASP A 144 -61.44 11.61 44.98
CA ASP A 144 -62.24 12.72 44.47
C ASP A 144 -63.70 12.31 44.21
N ILE A 145 -63.93 11.13 43.62
CA ILE A 145 -65.27 10.58 43.41
C ILE A 145 -65.96 10.31 44.76
N ALA A 146 -65.25 9.71 45.72
CA ALA A 146 -65.80 9.42 47.05
C ALA A 146 -66.18 10.72 47.78
N MET A 147 -65.30 11.72 47.80
CA MET A 147 -65.56 13.03 48.40
C MET A 147 -66.77 13.72 47.75
N THR A 148 -66.86 13.70 46.42
CA THR A 148 -67.99 14.25 45.68
C THR A 148 -69.29 13.53 46.01
N ALA A 149 -69.27 12.20 46.09
CA ALA A 149 -70.43 11.38 46.46
C ALA A 149 -70.87 11.64 47.92
N THR A 150 -69.92 11.73 48.85
CA THR A 150 -70.19 12.08 50.26
C THR A 150 -70.77 13.48 50.37
N GLN A 151 -70.24 14.47 49.66
CA GLN A 151 -70.78 15.83 49.65
C GLN A 151 -72.23 15.86 49.16
N ARG A 152 -72.54 15.13 48.07
CA ARG A 152 -73.93 14.98 47.58
C ARG A 152 -74.83 14.27 48.60
N LEU A 153 -74.36 13.18 49.20
CA LEU A 153 -75.13 12.43 50.20
C LEU A 153 -75.45 13.29 51.43
N ILE A 154 -74.48 14.07 51.92
CA ILE A 154 -74.68 15.02 53.03
C ILE A 154 -75.71 16.08 52.61
N ALA A 155 -75.61 16.64 51.40
CA ALA A 155 -76.58 17.63 50.91
C ALA A 155 -78.01 17.07 50.81
N ASP A 156 -78.18 15.83 50.35
CA ASP A 156 -79.49 15.22 50.12
C ASP A 156 -80.16 14.67 51.38
N LYS A 157 -79.37 14.21 52.37
CA LYS A 157 -79.89 13.46 53.54
C LYS A 157 -79.80 14.21 54.86
N MET A 158 -79.16 15.38 54.93
CA MET A 158 -78.94 16.08 56.21
C MET A 158 -80.19 16.86 56.66
N PRO A 159 -80.79 16.52 57.83
CA PRO A 159 -81.88 17.29 58.42
C PRO A 159 -81.38 18.65 58.93
N ALA A 160 -82.20 19.70 58.80
CA ALA A 160 -81.85 21.06 59.24
C ALA A 160 -81.41 21.15 60.71
N ALA A 161 -81.99 20.33 61.59
CA ALA A 161 -81.61 20.26 63.00
C ALA A 161 -80.18 19.72 63.22
N GLN A 162 -79.74 18.75 62.41
CA GLN A 162 -78.40 18.18 62.48
C GLN A 162 -77.35 19.13 61.92
N ALA A 163 -77.68 19.88 60.87
CA ALA A 163 -76.82 20.93 60.33
C ALA A 163 -76.56 22.05 61.34
N ALA A 164 -77.61 22.51 62.05
CA ALA A 164 -77.47 23.53 63.10
C ALA A 164 -76.59 23.05 64.27
N ALA A 165 -76.77 21.80 64.72
CA ALA A 165 -75.95 21.21 65.78
C ALA A 165 -74.45 21.10 65.39
N LEU A 166 -74.14 20.82 64.11
CA LEU A 166 -72.77 20.80 63.61
C LEU A 166 -72.13 22.19 63.57
N VAL A 167 -72.90 23.24 63.25
CA VAL A 167 -72.44 24.63 63.29
C VAL A 167 -72.11 25.05 64.73
N ASP A 168 -73.00 24.76 65.68
CA ASP A 168 -72.77 25.06 67.09
C ASP A 168 -71.57 24.29 67.66
N ALA A 169 -71.38 23.02 67.26
CA ALA A 169 -70.20 22.24 67.63
C ALA A 169 -68.90 22.81 67.04
N ALA A 170 -68.91 23.24 65.77
CA ALA A 170 -67.74 23.87 65.14
C ALA A 170 -67.37 25.21 65.79
N ILE A 171 -68.38 26.02 66.17
CA ILE A 171 -68.17 27.27 66.92
C ILE A 171 -67.56 26.98 68.30
N LYS A 172 -67.96 25.87 68.93
CA LYS A 172 -67.43 25.44 70.23
C LYS A 172 -65.99 24.91 70.16
N ASP A 173 -65.59 24.27 69.06
CA ASP A 173 -64.25 23.70 68.84
C ASP A 173 -63.21 24.74 68.36
N LEU A 174 -63.64 25.90 67.88
CA LEU A 174 -62.77 26.98 67.36
C LEU A 174 -61.67 27.45 68.36
N PRO A 175 -61.98 27.63 69.67
CA PRO A 175 -60.99 28.05 70.66
C PRO A 175 -59.83 27.05 70.84
N ASP A 176 -60.11 25.74 70.81
CA ASP A 176 -59.12 24.68 71.06
C ASP A 176 -58.11 24.49 69.90
N ARG A 177 -58.42 25.04 68.71
CA ARG A 177 -57.55 24.99 67.51
C ARG A 177 -56.71 26.26 67.31
N LEU A 178 -56.95 27.30 68.11
CA LEU A 178 -56.29 28.62 68.04
C LEU A 178 -55.26 28.86 69.16
N HIS A 179 -54.87 27.81 69.89
CA HIS A 179 -53.77 27.81 70.85
C HIS A 179 -52.53 27.09 70.31
#